data_AF-A0A2N5D2K7-F1
#
_entry.id   AF-A0A2N5D2K7-F1
#
_cell.length_a   1.000
_cell.length_b   1.000
_cell.length_c   1.000
_cell.angle_alpha   90.00
_cell.angle_beta   90.00
_cell.angle_gamma   90.00
#
_symmetry.space_group_name_H-M   'P 1'
#
loop_
_entity.id
_entity.type
_entity.pdbx_description
1 polymer ?
#
loop_
_entity_poly.entity_id
_entity_poly.type
_entity_poly.pdbx_seq_one_letter_code
_entity_poly.pdbx_strand_id
1 'polypeptide(L)'
;MTSPAVTLWTAALCKQDPSYGGWAFVRKLDGVSGAAAIKGAAGGERRTSPAKMSLTALIEALTSLADLPADTAVTLRFADPALAGELVASDGAYATAEPEAWAAARALVAARSSLNLVPLAASAPQTGFLAAWAEFGQDTSKSRGSFKAAIPKPNLMKFPG
;
A
#
# COMPACT_ATOMS: atom_id res chain seq x y z
N MET A 1 -22.35 14.50 12.32
CA MET A 1 -21.94 13.98 10.99
C MET A 1 -20.83 12.99 11.23
N THR A 2 -21.03 11.71 10.93
CA THR A 2 -19.97 10.70 10.99
C THR A 2 -18.94 11.02 9.91
N SER A 3 -17.65 11.14 10.27
CA SER A 3 -16.57 11.26 9.30
C SER A 3 -16.65 10.10 8.30
N PRO A 4 -16.50 10.32 6.98
CA PRO A 4 -16.54 9.25 6.01
C PRO A 4 -15.42 8.25 6.30
N ALA A 5 -15.76 6.95 6.33
CA ALA A 5 -14.77 5.89 6.47
C ALA A 5 -13.94 5.75 5.18
N VAL A 6 -12.79 5.10 5.29
CA VAL A 6 -11.86 4.90 4.17
C VAL A 6 -11.45 3.45 4.11
N THR A 7 -11.44 2.90 2.90
CA THR A 7 -10.76 1.65 2.63
C THR A 7 -9.48 1.90 1.84
N LEU A 8 -8.38 1.34 2.33
CA LEU A 8 -7.10 1.27 1.65
C LEU A 8 -6.88 -0.17 1.17
N TRP A 9 -6.26 -0.32 0.02
CA TRP A 9 -5.74 -1.61 -0.44
C TRP A 9 -4.28 -1.45 -0.85
N THR A 10 -3.44 -2.42 -0.49
CA THR A 10 -2.03 -2.45 -0.86
C THR A 10 -1.63 -3.78 -1.46
N ALA A 11 -0.72 -3.73 -2.43
CA ALA A 11 0.04 -4.89 -2.88
C ALA A 11 1.48 -4.48 -3.13
N ALA A 12 2.38 -5.44 -2.96
CA ALA A 12 3.79 -5.31 -3.22
C ALA A 12 4.31 -6.63 -3.80
N LEU A 13 5.33 -6.54 -4.64
CA LEU A 13 6.05 -7.68 -5.17
C LEU A 13 7.52 -7.34 -5.34
N CYS A 14 8.37 -8.35 -5.25
CA CYS A 14 9.80 -8.21 -5.44
C CYS A 14 10.35 -9.49 -6.07
N LYS A 15 11.05 -9.36 -7.19
CA LYS A 15 11.83 -10.46 -7.77
C LYS A 15 13.27 -10.32 -7.30
N GLN A 16 13.76 -11.34 -6.61
CA GLN A 16 15.19 -11.45 -6.27
C GLN A 16 16.01 -11.66 -7.54
N ASP A 17 17.23 -11.12 -7.55
CA ASP A 17 18.21 -11.21 -8.63
C ASP A 17 17.73 -10.67 -10.01
N PRO A 18 18.01 -9.39 -10.33
CA PRO A 18 18.89 -8.42 -9.64
C PRO A 18 18.13 -7.47 -8.67
N SER A 19 17.11 -7.99 -7.97
CA SER A 19 16.33 -7.31 -6.92
C SER A 19 15.58 -6.08 -7.40
N TYR A 20 14.49 -6.32 -8.14
CA TYR A 20 13.53 -5.28 -8.54
C TYR A 20 12.19 -5.52 -7.88
N GLY A 21 11.61 -4.46 -7.34
CA GLY A 21 10.31 -4.53 -6.69
C GLY A 21 9.39 -3.41 -7.12
N GLY A 22 8.11 -3.64 -6.93
CA GLY A 22 7.06 -2.68 -7.16
C GLY A 22 5.98 -2.78 -6.11
N TRP A 23 5.27 -1.68 -5.94
CA TRP A 23 4.18 -1.55 -4.99
C TRP A 23 3.05 -0.74 -5.61
N ALA A 24 1.85 -0.96 -5.09
CA ALA A 24 0.69 -0.17 -5.43
C ALA A 24 -0.23 -0.02 -4.22
N PHE A 25 -0.94 1.10 -4.18
CA PHE A 25 -2.10 1.24 -3.30
C PHE A 25 -3.27 1.91 -4.02
N VAL A 26 -4.47 1.61 -3.51
CA VAL A 26 -5.70 2.35 -3.82
C VAL A 26 -6.33 2.79 -2.49
N ARG A 27 -6.86 4.00 -2.48
CA ARG A 27 -7.63 4.61 -1.39
C ARG A 27 -9.01 4.94 -1.94
N LYS A 28 -10.06 4.51 -1.24
CA LYS A 28 -11.45 4.86 -1.56
C LYS A 28 -12.16 5.41 -0.33
N LEU A 29 -12.85 6.53 -0.48
CA LEU A 29 -13.77 7.08 0.52
C LEU A 29 -15.10 6.32 0.46
N ASP A 30 -15.54 5.77 1.57
CA ASP A 30 -16.77 5.01 1.65
C ASP A 30 -17.98 5.96 1.55
N GLY A 31 -19.00 5.56 0.78
CA GLY A 31 -20.21 6.36 0.55
C GLY A 31 -20.02 7.58 -0.35
N VAL A 32 -18.81 7.82 -0.87
CA VAL A 32 -18.53 8.89 -1.86
C VAL A 32 -18.37 8.25 -3.24
N SER A 33 -18.98 8.87 -4.25
CA SER A 33 -18.97 8.38 -5.63
C SER A 33 -18.11 9.27 -6.55
N GLY A 34 -17.66 8.68 -7.65
CA GLY A 34 -16.93 9.39 -8.71
C GLY A 34 -15.43 9.55 -8.46
N ALA A 35 -14.77 10.24 -9.38
CA ALA A 35 -13.30 10.32 -9.43
C ALA A 35 -12.66 11.01 -8.22
N ALA A 36 -13.41 11.81 -7.46
CA ALA A 36 -12.92 12.44 -6.23
C ALA A 36 -12.85 11.47 -5.04
N ALA A 37 -13.63 10.38 -5.08
CA ALA A 37 -13.70 9.38 -4.03
C ALA A 37 -12.52 8.40 -4.02
N ILE A 38 -11.76 8.33 -5.12
CA ILE A 38 -10.73 7.32 -5.31
C ILE A 38 -9.39 7.96 -5.68
N LYS A 39 -8.33 7.51 -5.00
CA LYS A 39 -6.93 7.89 -5.26
C LYS A 39 -6.10 6.62 -5.28
N GLY A 40 -4.94 6.65 -5.94
CA GLY A 40 -4.01 5.54 -5.89
C GLY A 40 -2.69 5.93 -6.51
N ALA A 41 -1.64 5.22 -6.12
CA ALA A 41 -0.31 5.38 -6.66
C ALA A 41 0.37 4.02 -6.78
N ALA A 42 1.36 3.97 -7.65
CA ALA A 42 2.26 2.85 -7.79
C ALA A 42 3.68 3.34 -7.95
N GLY A 43 4.63 2.50 -7.59
CA GLY A 43 6.05 2.80 -7.70
C GLY A 43 6.87 1.54 -7.73
N GLY A 44 8.17 1.71 -7.87
CA GLY A 44 9.11 0.62 -7.84
C GLY A 44 10.52 1.08 -7.59
N GLU A 45 11.37 0.13 -7.18
CA GLU A 45 12.75 0.37 -6.78
C GLU A 45 13.66 -0.75 -7.28
N ARG A 46 14.92 -0.40 -7.53
CA ARG A 46 16.02 -1.35 -7.77
C ARG A 46 16.78 -1.59 -6.48
N ARG A 47 17.40 -2.76 -6.36
CA ARG A 47 18.16 -3.17 -5.16
C ARG A 47 17.28 -3.08 -3.91
N THR A 48 16.11 -3.71 -3.99
CA THR A 48 15.08 -3.69 -2.95
C THR A 48 14.79 -5.10 -2.43
N SER A 49 13.97 -5.20 -1.40
CA SER A 49 13.55 -6.46 -0.77
C SER A 49 12.02 -6.59 -0.77
N PRO A 50 11.46 -7.79 -0.54
CA PRO A 50 10.02 -7.97 -0.38
C PRO A 50 9.50 -7.16 0.81
N ALA A 51 10.21 -7.19 1.94
CA ALA A 51 9.88 -6.43 3.14
C ALA A 51 9.82 -4.92 2.85
N LYS A 52 10.83 -4.37 2.15
CA LYS A 52 10.84 -2.96 1.78
C LYS A 52 9.65 -2.59 0.92
N MET A 53 9.30 -3.39 -0.08
CA MET A 53 8.16 -3.07 -0.95
C MET A 53 6.83 -3.15 -0.21
N SER A 54 6.64 -4.14 0.68
CA SER A 54 5.45 -4.21 1.54
C SER A 54 5.34 -3.00 2.47
N LEU A 55 6.45 -2.60 3.12
CA LEU A 55 6.50 -1.44 4.00
C LEU A 55 6.29 -0.13 3.23
N THR A 56 6.91 0.04 2.05
CA THR A 56 6.70 1.22 1.21
C THR A 56 5.24 1.33 0.77
N ALA A 57 4.60 0.23 0.35
CA ALA A 57 3.18 0.22 -0.01
C ALA A 57 2.30 0.71 1.15
N LEU A 58 2.58 0.22 2.37
CA LEU A 58 1.89 0.62 3.60
C LEU A 58 2.11 2.10 3.94
N ILE A 59 3.36 2.56 3.93
CA ILE A 59 3.73 3.95 4.23
C ILE A 59 3.03 4.90 3.26
N GLU A 60 3.05 4.58 1.97
CA GLU A 60 2.44 5.39 0.93
C GLU A 60 0.91 5.43 1.03
N ALA A 61 0.29 4.29 1.32
CA ALA A 61 -1.14 4.21 1.55
C ALA A 61 -1.58 5.04 2.76
N LEU A 62 -0.87 4.94 3.90
CA LEU A 62 -1.19 5.71 5.12
C LEU A 62 -0.87 7.20 4.96
N THR A 63 0.22 7.55 4.28
CA THR A 63 0.57 8.95 3.96
C THR A 63 -0.49 9.59 3.07
N SER A 64 -1.12 8.81 2.19
CA SER A 64 -2.21 9.29 1.34
C SER A 64 -3.42 9.80 2.12
N LEU A 65 -3.52 9.52 3.43
CA LEU A 65 -4.61 9.96 4.31
C LEU A 65 -4.33 11.30 5.02
N ALA A 66 -3.22 11.99 4.72
CA ALA A 66 -2.86 13.23 5.38
C ALA A 66 -3.88 14.38 5.21
N ASP A 67 -4.78 14.27 4.22
CA ASP A 67 -5.91 15.17 3.99
C ASP A 67 -7.16 14.83 4.82
N LEU A 68 -7.09 13.83 5.70
CA LEU A 68 -8.20 13.38 6.55
C LEU A 68 -7.87 13.47 8.04
N PRO A 69 -8.87 13.71 8.90
CA PRO A 69 -8.72 13.62 10.35
C PRO A 69 -8.07 12.31 10.80
N ALA A 70 -7.26 12.35 11.87
CA ALA A 70 -6.53 11.20 12.39
C ALA A 70 -7.45 10.07 12.90
N ASP A 71 -8.65 10.45 13.36
CA ASP A 71 -9.70 9.58 13.90
C ASP A 71 -10.65 9.01 12.83
N THR A 72 -10.46 9.37 11.55
CA THR A 72 -11.19 8.73 10.44
C THR A 72 -11.01 7.22 10.51
N ALA A 73 -12.11 6.48 10.47
CA ALA A 73 -12.08 5.02 10.42
C ALA A 73 -11.45 4.52 9.12
N VAL A 74 -10.42 3.69 9.23
CA VAL A 74 -9.66 3.13 8.10
C VAL A 74 -9.69 1.62 8.17
N THR A 75 -10.08 0.99 7.06
CA THR A 75 -9.79 -0.43 6.82
C THR A 75 -8.64 -0.55 5.83
N LEU A 76 -7.50 -1.07 6.26
CA LEU A 76 -6.39 -1.39 5.37
C LEU A 76 -6.45 -2.86 4.98
N ARG A 77 -6.58 -3.11 3.68
CA ARG A 77 -6.52 -4.43 3.07
C ARG A 77 -5.16 -4.66 2.44
N PHE A 78 -4.43 -5.68 2.86
CA PHE A 78 -3.05 -5.88 2.42
C PHE A 78 -2.84 -7.28 1.83
N ALA A 79 -2.14 -7.36 0.71
CA ALA A 79 -1.87 -8.63 0.03
C ALA A 79 -0.78 -9.48 0.70
N ASP A 80 0.12 -8.86 1.46
CA ASP A 80 1.22 -9.55 2.15
C ASP A 80 0.74 -10.17 3.47
N PRO A 81 0.57 -11.51 3.56
CA PRO A 81 -0.02 -12.14 4.73
C PRO A 81 0.83 -12.00 6.01
N ALA A 82 2.13 -11.73 5.89
CA ALA A 82 3.03 -11.60 7.04
C ALA A 82 2.98 -10.20 7.68
N LEU A 83 2.53 -9.18 6.93
CA LEU A 83 2.66 -7.77 7.29
C LEU A 83 2.11 -7.45 8.70
N ALA A 84 0.93 -7.97 9.05
CA ALA A 84 0.32 -7.70 10.35
C ALA A 84 1.17 -8.24 11.52
N GLY A 85 1.73 -9.44 11.39
CA GLY A 85 2.61 -10.01 12.41
C GLY A 85 3.93 -9.24 12.51
N GLU A 86 4.50 -8.88 11.36
CA GLU A 86 5.76 -8.12 11.27
C GLU A 86 5.66 -6.69 11.86
N LEU A 87 4.49 -6.06 11.80
CA LEU A 87 4.27 -4.74 12.43
C LEU A 87 4.20 -4.80 13.96
N VAL A 88 3.93 -5.96 14.54
CA VAL A 88 3.86 -6.16 16.00
C VAL A 88 5.21 -6.61 16.55
N ALA A 89 5.91 -7.50 15.84
CA ALA A 89 7.20 -8.05 16.27
C ALA A 89 8.30 -6.98 16.26
N SER A 90 8.93 -6.72 17.42
CA SER A 90 10.03 -5.74 17.55
C SER A 90 11.35 -6.19 16.93
N ASP A 91 11.51 -7.48 16.74
CA ASP A 91 12.70 -8.18 16.21
C ASP A 91 12.33 -9.11 15.03
N GLY A 92 11.18 -8.87 14.40
CA GLY A 92 10.72 -9.59 13.21
C GLY A 92 11.65 -9.44 12.01
N ALA A 93 11.38 -10.20 10.95
CA ALA A 93 12.19 -10.16 9.73
C ALA A 93 12.21 -8.75 9.12
N TYR A 94 11.10 -8.01 9.21
CA TYR A 94 10.98 -6.66 8.63
C TYR A 94 11.74 -5.64 9.47
N ALA A 95 11.65 -5.74 10.80
CA ALA A 95 12.39 -4.88 11.72
C ALA A 95 13.91 -5.06 11.55
N THR A 96 14.35 -6.30 11.29
CA THR A 96 15.78 -6.61 11.12
C THR A 96 16.29 -6.23 9.73
N ALA A 97 15.53 -6.54 8.67
CA ALA A 97 15.96 -6.30 7.29
C ALA A 97 15.82 -4.83 6.87
N GLU A 98 14.79 -4.13 7.36
CA GLU A 98 14.41 -2.79 6.91
C GLU A 98 14.03 -1.89 8.12
N PRO A 99 14.94 -1.67 9.10
CA PRO A 99 14.61 -1.06 10.40
C PRO A 99 13.99 0.33 10.28
N GLU A 100 14.51 1.17 9.37
CA GLU A 100 14.01 2.53 9.15
C GLU A 100 12.60 2.53 8.56
N ALA A 101 12.35 1.73 7.52
CA ALA A 101 11.04 1.63 6.90
C ALA A 101 10.01 0.99 7.86
N TRP A 102 10.44 0.00 8.64
CA TRP A 102 9.60 -0.62 9.67
C TRP A 102 9.19 0.37 10.75
N ALA A 103 10.14 1.17 11.26
CA ALA A 103 9.85 2.20 12.26
C ALA A 103 8.89 3.27 11.72
N ALA A 104 9.09 3.73 10.48
CA ALA A 104 8.22 4.69 9.82
C ALA A 104 6.79 4.14 9.63
N ALA A 105 6.67 2.89 9.18
CA ALA A 105 5.39 2.22 9.04
C ALA A 105 4.63 2.11 10.38
N ARG A 106 5.31 1.70 11.45
CA ARG A 106 4.71 1.61 12.79
C ARG A 106 4.27 2.97 13.33
N ALA A 107 5.05 4.02 13.09
CA ALA A 107 4.65 5.38 13.48
C ALA A 107 3.36 5.83 12.78
N LEU A 108 3.22 5.55 11.47
CA LEU A 108 2.01 5.85 10.71
C LEU A 108 0.80 5.03 11.14
N VAL A 109 1.01 3.75 11.49
CA VAL A 109 -0.03 2.89 12.08
C VAL A 109 -0.48 3.46 13.43
N ALA A 110 0.45 3.82 14.31
CA ALA A 110 0.16 4.37 15.63
C ALA A 110 -0.54 5.74 15.58
N ALA A 111 -0.30 6.52 14.52
CA ALA A 111 -0.97 7.81 14.30
C ALA A 111 -2.46 7.68 13.92
N ARG A 112 -2.97 6.45 13.69
CA ARG A 112 -4.36 6.17 13.33
C ARG A 112 -5.05 5.37 14.44
N SER A 113 -5.83 6.06 15.26
CA SER A 113 -6.55 5.45 16.39
C SER A 113 -7.68 4.50 15.96
N SER A 114 -8.17 4.62 14.73
CA SER A 114 -9.24 3.81 14.15
C SER A 114 -8.77 3.11 12.87
N LEU A 115 -7.78 2.22 13.00
CA LEU A 115 -7.21 1.44 11.90
C LEU A 115 -7.45 -0.06 12.08
N ASN A 116 -8.17 -0.66 11.13
CA ASN A 116 -8.39 -2.10 11.06
C ASN A 116 -7.52 -2.70 9.96
N LEU A 117 -6.68 -3.68 10.31
CA LEU A 117 -5.80 -4.40 9.40
C LEU A 117 -6.48 -5.71 8.97
N VAL A 118 -6.74 -5.88 7.68
CA VAL A 118 -7.45 -7.05 7.13
C VAL A 118 -6.65 -7.67 5.98
N PRO A 119 -6.32 -8.98 6.01
CA PRO A 119 -5.72 -9.63 4.85
C PRO A 119 -6.60 -9.50 3.60
N LEU A 120 -5.99 -9.17 2.46
CA LEU A 120 -6.66 -9.16 1.16
C LEU A 120 -6.64 -10.57 0.58
N ALA A 121 -7.81 -11.15 0.33
CA ALA A 121 -7.91 -12.48 -0.25
C ALA A 121 -7.32 -12.52 -1.67
N ALA A 122 -6.56 -13.58 -1.98
CA ALA A 122 -5.96 -13.74 -3.31
C ALA A 122 -7.01 -13.79 -4.44
N SER A 123 -8.21 -14.29 -4.16
CA SER A 123 -9.33 -14.36 -5.10
C SER A 123 -10.13 -13.05 -5.22
N ALA A 124 -9.84 -12.04 -4.41
CA ALA A 124 -10.54 -10.77 -4.49
C ALA A 124 -10.18 -10.03 -5.79
N PRO A 125 -11.16 -9.42 -6.49
CA PRO A 125 -10.89 -8.76 -7.77
C PRO A 125 -9.92 -7.57 -7.64
N GLN A 126 -9.86 -6.92 -6.48
CA GLN A 126 -8.91 -5.84 -6.18
C GLN A 126 -7.45 -6.33 -6.23
N THR A 127 -7.19 -7.59 -5.89
CA THR A 127 -5.85 -8.19 -5.89
C THR A 127 -5.24 -8.13 -7.28
N GLY A 128 -5.99 -8.51 -8.32
CA GLY A 128 -5.51 -8.47 -9.70
C GLY A 128 -5.17 -7.05 -10.17
N PHE A 129 -5.99 -6.07 -9.81
CA PHE A 129 -5.72 -4.67 -10.14
C PHE A 129 -4.44 -4.16 -9.49
N LEU A 130 -4.27 -4.39 -8.18
CA LEU A 130 -3.10 -3.93 -7.44
C LEU A 130 -1.83 -4.65 -7.91
N ALA A 131 -1.91 -5.95 -8.17
CA ALA A 131 -0.80 -6.74 -8.69
C ALA A 131 -0.31 -6.20 -10.04
N ALA A 132 -1.22 -5.89 -10.97
CA ALA A 132 -0.86 -5.31 -12.26
C ALA A 132 -0.13 -3.96 -12.13
N TRP A 133 -0.53 -3.11 -11.18
CA TRP A 133 0.15 -1.85 -10.91
C TRP A 133 1.48 -2.01 -10.19
N ALA A 134 1.60 -2.98 -9.28
CA ALA A 134 2.86 -3.32 -8.65
C ALA A 134 3.84 -3.92 -9.67
N GLU A 135 3.37 -4.73 -10.63
CA GLU A 135 4.19 -5.27 -11.72
C GLU A 135 4.66 -4.16 -12.67
N PHE A 136 3.78 -3.25 -13.05
CA PHE A 136 4.16 -2.04 -13.79
C PHE A 136 5.22 -1.21 -13.04
N GLY A 137 5.05 -1.08 -11.72
CA GLY A 137 6.03 -0.55 -10.77
C GLY A 137 7.38 -1.21 -10.90
N GLN A 138 7.42 -2.53 -10.77
CA GLN A 138 8.63 -3.31 -10.89
C GLN A 138 9.30 -3.14 -12.26
N ASP A 139 8.55 -3.27 -13.36
CA ASP A 139 9.08 -3.21 -14.72
C ASP A 139 9.65 -1.85 -15.08
N THR A 140 8.95 -0.78 -14.70
CA THR A 140 9.43 0.58 -14.94
C THR A 140 10.71 0.85 -14.14
N SER A 141 10.84 0.27 -12.93
CA SER A 141 12.04 0.45 -12.12
C SER A 141 13.30 -0.16 -12.75
N LYS A 142 13.14 -1.23 -13.57
CA LYS A 142 14.24 -1.86 -14.31
C LYS A 142 14.92 -0.87 -15.26
N SER A 143 14.12 -0.05 -15.94
CA SER A 143 14.59 0.89 -16.96
C SER A 143 14.88 2.29 -16.41
N ARG A 144 14.07 2.80 -15.48
CA ARG A 144 14.13 4.19 -15.00
C ARG A 144 14.69 4.36 -13.58
N GLY A 145 14.90 3.26 -12.86
CA GLY A 145 15.25 3.31 -11.44
C GLY A 145 14.06 3.63 -10.53
N SER A 146 14.34 4.11 -9.33
CA SER A 146 13.29 4.35 -8.34
C SER A 146 12.31 5.41 -8.81
N PHE A 147 11.01 5.13 -8.72
CA PHE A 147 9.97 6.08 -9.09
C PHE A 147 8.67 5.83 -8.34
N LYS A 148 7.81 6.84 -8.39
CA LYS A 148 6.45 6.84 -7.89
C LYS A 148 5.58 7.65 -8.83
N ALA A 149 4.39 7.17 -9.15
CA ALA A 149 3.42 7.86 -9.97
C ALA A 149 2.00 7.64 -9.47
N ALA A 150 1.15 8.65 -9.61
CA ALA A 150 -0.29 8.48 -9.40
C ALA A 150 -0.87 7.55 -10.48
N ILE A 151 -1.76 6.66 -10.08
CA ILE A 151 -2.51 5.82 -11.02
C ILE A 151 -3.46 6.73 -11.81
N PRO A 152 -3.47 6.70 -13.15
CA PRO A 152 -4.34 7.56 -13.95
C PRO A 152 -5.82 7.37 -13.60
N LYS A 153 -6.57 8.49 -13.52
CA LYS A 153 -8.00 8.49 -13.18
C LYS A 153 -8.83 7.48 -14.00
N PRO A 154 -8.67 7.34 -15.34
CA PRO A 154 -9.44 6.36 -16.11
C PRO A 154 -9.20 4.90 -15.68
N ASN A 155 -8.03 4.60 -15.10
CA ASN A 155 -7.72 3.28 -14.57
C ASN A 155 -8.27 3.11 -13.15
N LEU A 156 -8.17 4.13 -12.29
CA LEU A 156 -8.81 4.10 -10.97
C LEU A 156 -10.33 3.91 -11.06
N MET A 157 -10.99 4.49 -12.05
CA MET A 157 -12.43 4.29 -12.28
C MET A 157 -12.80 2.85 -12.65
N LYS A 158 -11.82 2.01 -13.00
CA LYS A 158 -12.00 0.56 -13.24
C LYS A 158 -11.68 -0.29 -12.01
N PHE A 159 -11.26 0.32 -10.90
CA PHE A 159 -10.95 -0.40 -9.68
C PHE A 159 -12.21 -1.14 -9.18
N PRO A 160 -12.13 -2.46 -8.90
CA PRO A 160 -13.31 -3.22 -8.51
C PRO A 160 -13.90 -2.81 -7.14
N GLY A 161 -15.20 -2.56 -7.13
CA GLY A 161 -16.00 -2.27 -5.93
C GLY A 161 -16.11 -0.79 -5.61
#